data_AF-A0A2K1KC73-F1
#
_entry.id   AF-A0A2K1KC73-F1
#
_cell.length_a   1.000
_cell.length_b   1.000
_cell.length_c   1.000
_cell.angle_alpha   90.00
_cell.angle_beta   90.00
_cell.angle_gamma   90.00
#
_symmetry.space_group_name_H-M   'P 1'
#
loop_
_entity.id
_entity.type
_entity.pdbx_description
1 polymer ?
#
loop_
_entity_poly.entity_id
_entity_poly.type
_entity_poly.pdbx_seq_one_letter_code
_entity_poly.pdbx_strand_id
1 'polypeptide(L)'
;MSLPHLLKVGNFNVDMSLEGSIILYRHVDQSGMIEKVGSILGEENVNIAFMSVGRMVRGQDAIVAFGTDEELSKSILQKVKDIPDIYKLVFLKL
;
A
#
# COMPACT_ATOMS: atom_id res chain seq x y z
N MET A 1 -24.28 7.19 1.14
CA MET A 1 -23.53 7.69 -0.03
C MET A 1 -22.37 6.73 -0.26
N SER A 2 -22.02 6.42 -1.51
CA SER A 2 -20.83 5.60 -1.80
C SER A 2 -19.57 6.40 -1.54
N LEU A 3 -18.54 5.76 -0.99
CA LEU A 3 -17.24 6.40 -0.80
C LEU A 3 -16.57 6.68 -2.15
N PRO A 4 -15.73 7.72 -2.26
CA PRO A 4 -14.94 7.95 -3.47
C PRO A 4 -13.92 6.81 -3.65
N HIS A 5 -13.68 6.39 -4.89
CA HIS A 5 -12.65 5.39 -5.22
C HIS A 5 -11.56 6.01 -6.08
N LEU A 6 -10.31 5.62 -5.81
CA LEU A 6 -9.20 5.86 -6.73
C LEU A 6 -9.06 4.66 -7.67
N LEU A 7 -9.22 4.91 -8.97
CA LEU A 7 -9.20 3.87 -10.00
C LEU A 7 -7.86 3.76 -10.75
N LYS A 8 -6.99 4.76 -10.62
CA LYS A 8 -5.73 4.81 -11.35
C LYS A 8 -4.69 5.71 -10.68
N VAL A 9 -3.44 5.25 -10.63
CA VAL A 9 -2.27 6.05 -10.24
C VAL A 9 -1.26 6.01 -11.36
N GLY A 10 -1.09 7.13 -12.07
CA GLY A 10 -0.25 7.17 -13.27
C GLY A 10 -0.74 6.15 -14.31
N ASN A 11 0.07 5.13 -14.59
CA ASN A 11 -0.27 4.05 -15.52
C ASN A 11 -0.90 2.83 -14.84
N PHE A 12 -0.86 2.74 -13.51
CA PHE A 12 -1.33 1.57 -12.77
C PHE A 12 -2.82 1.68 -12.49
N ASN A 13 -3.59 0.71 -12.98
CA ASN A 13 -4.98 0.57 -12.56
C ASN A 13 -5.00 0.07 -11.11
N VAL A 14 -5.76 0.76 -10.27
CA VAL A 14 -6.00 0.38 -8.88
C VAL A 14 -7.51 0.43 -8.65
N ASP A 15 -7.99 -0.12 -7.55
CA ASP A 15 -9.37 0.09 -7.10
C ASP A 15 -9.34 0.11 -5.58
N MET A 16 -9.46 1.30 -5.00
CA MET A 16 -9.40 1.48 -3.56
C MET A 16 -10.33 2.59 -3.10
N SER A 17 -11.06 2.35 -2.01
CA SER A 17 -11.80 3.37 -1.30
C SER A 17 -10.85 4.44 -0.77
N LEU A 18 -11.22 5.71 -0.93
CA LEU A 18 -10.50 6.85 -0.35
C LEU A 18 -11.07 7.15 1.04
N GLU A 19 -10.74 6.28 1.99
CA GLU A 19 -11.13 6.41 3.41
C GLU A 19 -10.01 5.93 4.35
N GLY A 20 -10.08 6.37 5.61
CA GLY A 20 -9.16 5.95 6.66
C GLY A 20 -7.71 6.33 6.38
N SER A 21 -6.80 5.42 6.67
CA SER A 21 -5.37 5.58 6.40
C SER A 21 -4.95 4.68 5.25
N ILE A 22 -4.17 5.23 4.31
CA ILE A 22 -3.71 4.48 3.14
C ILE A 22 -2.19 4.58 3.03
N ILE A 23 -1.52 3.43 3.00
CA ILE A 23 -0.16 3.30 2.48
C ILE A 23 -0.23 2.92 1.01
N LEU A 24 0.44 3.69 0.18
CA LEU A 24 0.66 3.37 -1.23
C LEU A 24 2.16 3.27 -1.49
N TYR A 25 2.64 2.15 -2.02
CA TYR A 25 4.05 2.00 -2.35
C TYR A 25 4.27 1.41 -3.74
N ARG A 26 5.38 1.83 -4.36
CA ARG A 26 5.86 1.31 -5.63
C ARG A 26 7.10 0.46 -5.41
N HIS A 27 7.15 -0.69 -6.05
CA HIS A 27 8.22 -1.68 -5.94
C HIS A 27 8.35 -2.50 -7.24
N VAL A 28 9.44 -3.26 -7.39
CA VAL A 28 9.53 -4.30 -8.43
C VAL A 28 8.65 -5.50 -8.05
N ASP A 29 7.76 -5.94 -8.95
CA ASP A 29 6.82 -7.05 -8.80
C ASP A 29 7.56 -8.40 -8.71
N GLN A 30 8.11 -8.65 -7.52
CA GLN A 30 8.77 -9.88 -7.11
C GLN A 30 8.03 -10.51 -5.93
N SER A 31 8.25 -11.82 -5.74
CA SER A 31 7.60 -12.57 -4.68
C SER A 31 7.96 -12.01 -3.28
N GLY A 32 6.99 -12.06 -2.37
CA GLY A 32 7.16 -11.67 -0.96
C GLY A 32 7.00 -10.18 -0.64
N MET A 33 6.79 -9.30 -1.63
CA MET A 33 6.72 -7.85 -1.38
C MET A 33 5.48 -7.41 -0.62
N ILE A 34 4.32 -7.97 -0.98
CA ILE A 34 3.06 -7.76 -0.26
C ILE A 34 3.15 -8.36 1.14
N GLU A 35 3.73 -9.57 1.26
CA GLU A 35 3.92 -10.25 2.54
C GLU A 35 4.81 -9.45 3.49
N LYS A 36 5.94 -8.91 3.03
CA LYS A 36 6.82 -8.06 3.87
C LYS A 36 6.08 -6.89 4.51
N VAL A 37 5.28 -6.16 3.72
CA VAL A 37 4.52 -5.01 4.23
C VAL A 37 3.35 -5.47 5.11
N GLY A 38 2.62 -6.50 4.70
CA GLY A 38 1.53 -7.08 5.48
C GLY A 38 2.00 -7.59 6.85
N SER A 39 3.18 -8.22 6.92
CA SER A 39 3.80 -8.68 8.17
C SER A 39 4.13 -7.51 9.10
N ILE A 40 4.72 -6.43 8.59
CA ILE A 40 5.00 -5.23 9.41
C ILE A 40 3.71 -4.67 10.03
N LEU A 41 2.63 -4.59 9.23
CA LEU A 41 1.34 -4.12 9.73
C LEU A 41 0.77 -5.07 10.79
N GLY A 42 0.83 -6.39 10.54
CA GLY A 42 0.34 -7.41 11.48
C GLY A 42 1.12 -7.48 12.79
N GLU A 43 2.46 -7.38 12.74
CA GLU A 43 3.33 -7.32 13.92
C GLU A 43 3.02 -6.12 14.83
N GLU A 44 2.56 -5.03 14.23
CA GLU A 44 2.16 -3.80 14.92
C GLU A 44 0.65 -3.78 15.25
N ASN A 45 -0.03 -4.92 15.08
CA ASN A 45 -1.47 -5.13 15.34
C ASN A 45 -2.40 -4.20 14.54
N VAL A 46 -1.99 -3.78 13.35
CA VAL A 46 -2.82 -2.94 12.48
C VAL A 46 -3.76 -3.81 11.64
N ASN A 47 -5.06 -3.51 11.71
CA ASN A 47 -6.05 -4.14 10.84
C ASN A 47 -5.98 -3.61 9.40
N ILE A 48 -5.97 -4.52 8.42
CA ILE A 48 -6.01 -4.18 6.99
C ILE A 48 -7.47 -4.24 6.53
N ALA A 49 -8.05 -3.07 6.26
CA ALA A 49 -9.42 -2.94 5.77
C ALA A 49 -9.55 -3.37 4.30
N PHE A 50 -8.57 -3.01 3.47
CA PHE A 50 -8.50 -3.45 2.09
C PHE A 50 -7.07 -3.48 1.56
N MET A 51 -6.88 -4.20 0.46
CA MET A 51 -5.65 -4.20 -0.32
C MET A 51 -5.99 -4.07 -1.80
N SER A 52 -5.23 -3.23 -2.52
CA SER A 52 -5.36 -3.05 -3.97
C SER A 52 -3.99 -3.15 -4.63
N VAL A 53 -3.89 -3.87 -5.74
CA VAL A 53 -2.63 -4.09 -6.45
C VAL A 53 -2.78 -3.68 -7.90
N GLY A 54 -2.00 -2.69 -8.32
CA GLY A 54 -1.89 -2.25 -9.69
C GLY A 54 -0.54 -2.64 -10.29
N ARG A 55 -0.53 -3.56 -11.25
CA ARG A 55 0.67 -3.92 -12.02
C ARG A 55 0.38 -3.88 -13.51
N MET A 56 1.38 -3.51 -14.29
CA MET A 56 1.29 -3.45 -15.75
C MET A 56 1.72 -4.78 -16.37
N VAL A 57 2.95 -5.20 -16.07
CA VAL A 57 3.59 -6.42 -16.57
C VAL A 57 4.25 -7.11 -15.40
N ARG A 58 4.07 -8.43 -15.28
CA ARG A 58 4.70 -9.22 -14.23
C ARG A 58 6.23 -9.07 -14.29
N GLY A 59 6.86 -8.87 -13.13
CA GLY A 59 8.31 -8.70 -13.03
C GLY A 59 8.83 -7.28 -13.34
N GLN A 60 7.93 -6.32 -13.57
CA GLN A 60 8.27 -4.89 -13.66
C GLN A 60 7.72 -4.16 -12.44
N ASP A 61 7.49 -2.85 -12.53
CA ASP A 61 6.89 -2.09 -11.44
C ASP A 61 5.46 -2.53 -11.11
N ALA A 62 5.16 -2.50 -9.81
CA ALA A 62 3.81 -2.59 -9.26
C ALA A 62 3.60 -1.50 -8.21
N ILE A 63 2.34 -1.07 -8.07
CA ILE A 63 1.85 -0.27 -6.96
C ILE A 63 0.95 -1.14 -6.10
N VAL A 64 1.13 -1.06 -4.79
CA VAL A 64 0.24 -1.69 -3.82
C VAL A 64 -0.31 -0.61 -2.90
N ALA A 65 -1.60 -0.70 -2.61
CA ALA A 65 -2.31 0.08 -1.62
C ALA A 65 -2.74 -0.84 -0.47
N PHE A 66 -2.48 -0.44 0.77
CA PHE A 66 -3.10 -0.98 1.96
C PHE A 66 -3.93 0.11 2.61
N GLY A 67 -5.23 -0.15 2.78
CA GLY A 67 -6.13 0.67 3.58
C GLY A 67 -6.24 0.11 5.00
N THR A 68 -6.17 0.97 6.00
CA THR A 68 -6.25 0.64 7.41
C THR A 68 -7.25 1.54 8.12
N ASP A 69 -7.97 0.99 9.09
CA ASP A 69 -8.94 1.74 9.89
C ASP A 69 -8.25 2.74 10.83
N GLU A 70 -7.00 2.44 11.20
CA GLU A 70 -6.20 3.17 12.15
C GLU A 70 -5.09 3.98 11.47
N GLU A 71 -4.68 5.08 12.10
CA GLU A 71 -3.54 5.87 11.67
C GLU A 71 -2.22 5.14 11.90
N LEU A 72 -1.40 5.07 10.85
CA LEU A 72 -0.11 4.39 10.91
C LEU A 72 0.93 5.25 11.62
N SER A 73 1.62 4.64 12.57
CA SER A 73 2.70 5.31 13.30
C SER A 73 3.87 5.64 12.37
N LYS A 74 4.67 6.64 12.74
CA LYS A 74 5.91 6.96 12.04
C LYS A 74 6.90 5.79 12.00
N SER A 75 6.87 4.93 13.04
CA SER A 75 7.70 3.73 13.11
C SER A 75 7.34 2.74 11.99
N ILE A 76 6.04 2.46 11.81
CA ILE A 76 5.53 1.61 10.73
C ILE A 76 5.93 2.17 9.37
N LEU A 77 5.69 3.46 9.14
CA LEU A 77 6.03 4.13 7.88
C LEU A 77 7.53 4.03 7.57
N GLN A 78 8.38 4.16 8.59
CA GLN A 78 9.82 4.04 8.43
C GLN A 78 10.24 2.59 8.12
N LYS A 79 9.71 1.59 8.83
CA LYS A 79 9.96 0.17 8.55
C LYS A 79 9.61 -0.21 7.11
N VAL A 80 8.48 0.26 6.60
CA VAL A 80 8.07 0.04 5.20
C VAL A 80 9.02 0.76 4.24
N LYS A 81 9.38 2.01 4.52
CA LYS A 81 10.31 2.79 3.69
C LYS A 81 11.71 2.18 3.61
N ASP A 82 12.15 1.47 4.66
CA ASP A 82 13.46 0.83 4.73
C ASP A 82 13.54 -0.51 3.98
N ILE A 83 12.42 -1.00 3.42
CA ILE A 83 12.43 -2.16 2.53
C ILE A 83 13.19 -1.80 1.24
N PRO A 84 14.32 -2.47 0.91
CA PRO A 84 15.20 -2.05 -0.19
C PRO A 84 14.53 -1.96 -1.56
N ASP A 85 13.49 -2.77 -1.78
CA ASP A 85 12.79 -2.89 -3.05
C ASP A 85 11.63 -1.88 -3.19
N ILE A 86 11.38 -1.05 -2.18
CA ILE A 86 10.37 0.01 -2.21
C ILE A 86 11.01 1.32 -2.64
N TYR A 87 10.70 1.77 -3.86
CA TYR A 87 11.28 3.00 -4.44
C TYR A 87 10.52 4.25 -4.06
N LYS A 88 9.24 4.11 -3.73
CA LYS A 88 8.38 5.22 -3.36
C LYS A 88 7.32 4.75 -2.40
N LEU A 89 7.14 5.50 -1.32
CA LEU A 89 6.08 5.34 -0.34
C LEU A 89 5.31 6.67 -0.26
N VAL A 90 4.00 6.58 -0.26
CA VAL A 90 3.08 7.69 0.01
C VAL A 90 2.14 7.24 1.12
N PHE A 91 1.95 8.10 2.10
CA PHE A 91 0.97 7.91 3.15
C PHE A 91 -0.12 8.98 3.00
N LEU A 92 -1.37 8.55 3.04
CA LEU A 92 -2.54 9.42 3.00
C LEU A 92 -3.35 9.18 4.27
N LYS A 93 -3.71 10.27 4.95
CA LYS A 93 -4.69 10.28 6.02
C LYS A 93 -5.91 11.03 5.51
N LEU A 94 -7.04 10.33 5.42
CA LEU A 94 -8.29 10.82 4.83
C LEU A 94 -9.36 11.05 5.90
#